data_AF-A0A5C8RUU6-F1
#
_entry.id   AF-A0A5C8RUU6-F1
#
_cell.length_a   1.000
_cell.length_b   1.000
_cell.length_c   1.000
_cell.angle_alpha   90.00
_cell.angle_beta   90.00
_cell.angle_gamma   90.00
#
_symmetry.space_group_name_H-M   'P 1'
#
loop_
_entity.id
_entity.type
_entity.pdbx_description
1 polymer ?
#
loop_
_entity_poly.entity_id
_entity_poly.type
_entity_poly.pdbx_seq_one_letter_code
_entity_poly.pdbx_strand_id
1 'polypeptide(L)'
;TPQAARLLGDLAADPGTALALPATSRAWLRDALEGGAAAPLSLRDREGRAHVLSFIGRTGEEILLRLSRDDTAAGLERLRDRLRVTGREAEVLLWLSRGKSSRDIGEILGLSPRTVTKHLEGIYAKLGVENRTAASVIAARHLQDLG
;
A
#
# COMPACT_ATOMS: atom_id res chain seq x y z
N THR A 1 22.19 -5.53 15.54
CA THR A 1 23.35 -5.98 14.71
C THR A 1 24.02 -4.84 13.93
N PRO A 2 25.30 -4.94 13.54
CA PRO A 2 26.01 -3.91 12.76
C PRO A 2 25.33 -3.57 11.42
N GLN A 3 24.66 -4.55 10.82
CA GLN A 3 23.91 -4.37 9.57
C GLN A 3 22.61 -3.58 9.78
N ALA A 4 21.94 -3.73 10.92
CA ALA A 4 20.76 -2.93 11.27
C ALA A 4 21.12 -1.47 11.57
N ALA A 5 22.26 -1.23 12.25
CA ALA A 5 22.78 0.13 12.46
C ALA A 5 23.16 0.82 11.14
N ARG A 6 23.71 0.06 10.18
CA ARG A 6 24.05 0.56 8.84
C ARG A 6 22.81 0.90 8.00
N LEU A 7 21.79 0.03 8.02
CA LEU A 7 20.50 0.30 7.35
C LEU A 7 19.74 1.47 7.98
N LEU A 8 19.82 1.65 9.31
CA LEU A 8 19.30 2.83 9.99
C LEU A 8 20.12 4.09 9.67
N GLY A 9 21.43 3.97 9.50
CA GLY A 9 22.32 5.06 9.08
C GLY A 9 22.07 5.52 7.65
N ASP A 10 21.77 4.60 6.72
CA ASP A 10 21.46 4.93 5.32
C ASP A 10 20.05 5.56 5.16
N LEU A 11 19.14 5.31 6.11
CA LEU A 11 17.82 5.96 6.21
C LEU A 11 17.87 7.28 7.00
N ALA A 12 18.86 7.44 7.88
CA ALA A 12 19.10 8.65 8.66
C ALA A 12 19.93 9.62 7.81
N ALA A 13 19.25 10.47 7.04
CA ALA A 13 19.85 11.74 6.66
C ALA A 13 20.28 12.43 7.97
N ASP A 14 21.58 12.60 8.21
CA ASP A 14 22.21 13.22 9.40
C ASP A 14 22.02 12.51 10.77
N PRO A 15 23.08 12.39 11.62
CA PRO A 15 23.04 11.80 12.97
C PRO A 15 22.17 12.55 14.01
N GLY A 16 21.38 13.53 13.58
CA GLY A 16 20.43 14.28 14.42
C GLY A 16 19.00 14.29 13.87
N THR A 17 18.75 13.71 12.70
CA THR A 17 17.43 13.78 12.08
C THR A 17 16.65 12.54 12.49
N ALA A 18 16.09 12.61 13.69
CA ALA A 18 14.91 11.83 14.01
C ALA A 18 14.01 11.83 12.77
N LEU A 19 13.58 10.65 12.29
CA LEU A 19 12.30 10.59 11.58
C LEU A 19 11.38 11.48 12.40
N ALA A 20 10.87 12.55 11.79
CA ALA A 20 9.91 13.44 12.44
C ALA A 20 8.63 12.64 12.58
N LEU A 21 8.66 11.65 13.48
CA LEU A 21 7.61 10.74 13.81
C LEU A 21 6.54 11.64 14.43
N PRO A 22 5.40 11.79 13.76
CA PRO A 22 4.25 12.46 14.36
C PRO A 22 4.01 11.92 15.77
N ALA A 23 3.42 12.73 16.65
CA ALA A 23 3.18 12.32 18.04
C ALA A 23 2.45 10.95 18.15
N THR A 24 1.58 10.66 17.18
CA THR A 24 0.88 9.37 17.01
C THR A 24 1.82 8.19 16.85
N SER A 25 2.95 8.35 16.15
CA SER A 25 3.93 7.29 15.94
C SER A 25 4.74 6.97 17.20
N ARG A 26 4.95 7.95 18.08
CA ARG A 26 5.63 7.74 19.37
C ARG A 26 4.76 6.97 20.35
N ALA A 27 3.45 7.27 20.38
CA ALA A 27 2.47 6.53 21.18
C ALA A 27 2.40 5.07 20.71
N TRP A 28 2.29 4.85 19.40
CA TRP A 28 2.32 3.52 18.81
C TRP A 28 3.59 2.72 19.16
N LEU A 29 4.76 3.36 19.06
CA LEU A 29 6.03 2.72 19.42
C LEU A 29 6.04 2.31 20.90
N ARG A 30 5.55 3.17 21.80
CA ARG A 30 5.47 2.84 23.23
C ARG A 30 4.59 1.62 23.46
N ASP A 31 3.39 1.59 22.88
CA ASP A 31 2.47 0.45 23.01
C ASP A 31 3.07 -0.84 22.44
N ALA A 32 3.76 -0.74 21.29
CA ALA A 32 4.46 -1.87 20.68
C ALA A 32 5.57 -2.43 21.57
N LEU A 33 6.27 -1.55 22.30
CA LEU A 33 7.39 -1.89 23.20
C LEU A 33 6.94 -2.44 24.55
N GLU A 34 5.78 -2.01 25.06
CA GLU A 34 5.31 -2.35 26.40
C GLU A 34 4.53 -3.67 26.47
N GLY A 35 3.85 -4.10 25.40
CA GLY A 35 2.91 -5.24 25.53
C GLY A 35 2.61 -6.07 24.29
N GLY A 36 3.07 -5.67 23.11
CA GLY A 36 3.01 -6.50 21.90
C GLY A 36 1.75 -6.34 21.04
N ALA A 37 1.94 -6.61 19.75
CA ALA A 37 0.96 -6.52 18.66
C ALA A 37 0.29 -5.14 18.50
N ALA A 38 1.08 -4.08 18.39
CA ALA A 38 0.56 -2.80 17.89
C ALA A 38 0.16 -2.97 16.41
N ALA A 39 -1.10 -2.66 16.08
CA ALA A 39 -1.63 -2.71 14.71
C ALA A 39 -0.73 -1.91 13.76
N PRO A 40 -0.41 -2.37 12.54
CA PRO A 40 0.53 -1.66 11.67
C PRO A 40 0.20 -0.17 11.50
N LEU A 41 1.21 0.68 11.63
CA LEU A 41 1.08 2.12 11.56
C LEU A 41 1.36 2.62 10.14
N SER A 42 0.39 3.29 9.52
CA SER A 42 0.58 3.99 8.24
C SER A 42 1.27 5.34 8.46
N LEU A 43 2.37 5.56 7.74
CA LEU A 43 3.17 6.77 7.74
C LEU A 43 3.24 7.32 6.31
N ARG A 44 3.43 8.62 6.18
CA ARG A 44 3.82 9.24 4.90
C ARG A 44 5.20 9.85 5.07
N ASP A 45 6.09 9.65 4.10
CA ASP A 45 7.40 10.31 4.10
C ASP A 45 7.30 11.77 3.61
N ARG A 46 8.44 12.47 3.54
CA ARG A 46 8.51 13.88 3.09
C ARG A 46 8.05 14.08 1.65
N GLU A 47 8.08 13.03 0.84
CA GLU A 47 7.62 13.02 -0.56
C GLU A 47 6.15 12.57 -0.67
N GLY A 48 5.47 12.35 0.46
CA GLY A 48 4.07 11.93 0.54
C GLY A 48 3.83 10.44 0.32
N ARG A 49 4.88 9.63 0.17
CA ARG A 49 4.76 8.18 -0.11
C ARG A 49 4.30 7.44 1.14
N ALA A 50 3.34 6.53 0.96
CA ALA A 50 2.78 5.75 2.05
C ALA A 50 3.71 4.58 2.44
N HIS A 51 3.96 4.45 3.73
CA HIS A 51 4.71 3.38 4.35
C HIS A 51 3.90 2.76 5.48
N VAL A 52 4.10 1.47 5.74
CA VAL A 52 3.53 0.73 6.86
C VAL A 52 4.67 0.30 7.75
N LEU A 53 4.62 0.74 9.01
CA LEU A 53 5.50 0.29 10.08
C LEU A 53 4.78 -0.81 10.88
N SER A 54 5.39 -1.98 10.99
CA SER A 54 4.87 -3.10 11.78
C SER A 54 5.88 -3.50 12.85
N PHE A 55 5.40 -3.82 14.05
CA PHE A 55 6.21 -4.47 15.07
C PHE A 55 6.17 -5.97 14.81
N ILE A 56 7.35 -6.58 14.61
CA ILE A 56 7.47 -8.01 14.31
C ILE A 56 7.72 -8.81 15.59
N GLY A 57 8.47 -8.24 16.53
CA GLY A 57 8.77 -8.90 17.78
C GLY A 57 9.97 -8.30 18.49
N ARG A 58 10.29 -8.90 19.63
CA ARG A 58 11.45 -8.56 20.45
C ARG A 58 12.35 -9.79 20.56
N THR A 59 13.66 -9.58 20.47
CA THR A 59 14.66 -10.65 20.62
C THR A 59 15.76 -10.15 21.57
N GLY A 60 15.70 -10.60 22.83
CA GLY A 60 16.58 -10.09 23.88
C GLY A 60 16.33 -8.60 24.14
N GLU A 61 17.35 -7.77 23.93
CA GLU A 61 17.27 -6.31 24.00
C GLU A 61 16.94 -5.65 22.64
N GLU A 62 16.92 -6.43 21.55
CA GLU A 62 16.64 -5.91 20.21
C GLU A 62 15.14 -5.92 19.91
N ILE A 63 14.69 -4.89 19.18
CA ILE A 63 13.32 -4.76 18.68
C ILE A 63 13.35 -4.86 17.16
N LEU A 64 12.51 -5.73 16.62
CA LEU A 64 12.38 -5.91 15.17
C LEU A 64 11.15 -5.16 14.66
N LEU A 65 11.41 -4.12 13.88
CA LEU A 65 10.40 -3.37 13.15
C LEU A 65 10.54 -3.67 11.65
N ARG A 66 9.40 -3.83 10.98
CA ARG A 66 9.33 -3.90 9.52
C ARG A 66 8.74 -2.60 9.00
N LEU A 67 9.48 -1.91 8.14
CA LEU A 67 8.97 -0.81 7.34
C LEU A 67 8.80 -1.32 5.90
N SER A 68 7.58 -1.26 5.38
CA SER A 68 7.26 -1.64 4.01
C SER A 68 6.50 -0.51 3.32
N ARG A 69 6.68 -0.32 2.02
CA ARG A 69 5.81 0.61 1.28
C ARG A 69 4.38 0.07 1.26
N ASP A 70 3.40 0.94 1.50
CA ASP A 70 2.00 0.62 1.23
C ASP A 70 1.69 0.92 -0.23
N ASP A 71 2.15 0.03 -1.10
CA ASP A 71 1.93 0.16 -2.54
C ASP A 71 0.43 0.02 -2.89
N THR A 72 -0.38 -0.52 -1.99
CA THR A 72 -1.81 -0.70 -2.20
C THR A 72 -2.55 0.62 -2.03
N ALA A 73 -2.43 1.30 -0.88
CA ALA A 73 -3.09 2.59 -0.67
C ALA A 73 -2.63 3.64 -1.70
N ALA A 74 -1.31 3.73 -1.92
CA ALA A 74 -0.74 4.64 -2.92
C ALA A 74 -1.14 4.26 -4.35
N GLY A 75 -1.25 2.96 -4.65
CA GLY A 75 -1.72 2.47 -5.94
C GLY A 75 -3.19 2.81 -6.21
N LEU A 76 -4.06 2.67 -5.22
CA LEU A 76 -5.47 3.02 -5.32
C LEU A 76 -5.66 4.52 -5.57
N GLU A 77 -4.94 5.38 -4.83
CA GLU A 77 -4.96 6.83 -5.01
C GLU A 77 -4.52 7.20 -6.44
N ARG A 78 -3.40 6.64 -6.92
CA ARG A 78 -2.93 6.86 -8.29
C ARG A 78 -3.93 6.40 -9.36
N LEU A 79 -4.51 5.21 -9.21
CA LEU A 79 -5.49 4.72 -10.17
C LEU A 79 -6.71 5.65 -10.23
N ARG A 80 -7.24 6.08 -9.08
CA ARG A 80 -8.35 7.04 -9.04
C ARG A 80 -8.02 8.34 -9.75
N ASP A 81 -6.87 8.91 -9.44
CA ASP A 81 -6.52 10.24 -9.94
C ASP A 81 -6.13 10.23 -11.42
N ARG A 82 -5.30 9.27 -11.83
CA ARG A 82 -4.77 9.19 -13.21
C ARG A 82 -5.79 8.65 -14.19
N LEU A 83 -6.64 7.71 -13.76
CA LEU A 83 -7.63 7.07 -14.63
C LEU A 83 -9.05 7.63 -14.45
N ARG A 84 -9.25 8.60 -13.56
CA ARG A 84 -10.56 9.22 -13.28
C ARG A 84 -11.65 8.20 -12.95
N VAL A 85 -11.28 7.15 -12.22
CA VAL A 85 -12.19 6.10 -11.74
C VAL A 85 -12.61 6.34 -10.30
N THR A 86 -13.74 5.78 -9.90
CA THR A 86 -14.22 5.80 -8.52
C THR A 86 -13.33 4.94 -7.61
N GLY A 87 -13.47 5.11 -6.28
CA GLY A 87 -12.72 4.29 -5.32
C GLY A 87 -12.94 2.79 -5.51
N ARG A 88 -14.19 2.36 -5.72
CA ARG A 88 -14.50 0.94 -5.93
C ARG A 88 -13.97 0.41 -7.25
N GLU A 89 -14.02 1.21 -8.31
CA GLU A 89 -13.43 0.83 -9.61
C GLU A 89 -11.90 0.75 -9.53
N ALA A 90 -11.24 1.60 -8.76
CA ALA A 90 -9.80 1.51 -8.52
C ALA A 90 -9.42 0.22 -7.78
N GLU A 91 -10.19 -0.20 -6.79
CA GLU A 91 -10.00 -1.49 -6.10
C GLU A 91 -10.13 -2.66 -7.07
N VAL A 92 -11.16 -2.65 -7.93
CA VAL A 92 -11.36 -3.67 -8.96
C VAL A 92 -10.19 -3.67 -9.95
N LEU A 93 -9.75 -2.50 -10.43
CA LEU A 93 -8.61 -2.36 -11.34
C LEU A 93 -7.29 -2.82 -10.73
N LEU A 94 -7.07 -2.57 -9.45
CA LEU A 94 -5.86 -3.01 -8.73
C LEU A 94 -5.77 -4.54 -8.71
N TRP A 95 -6.85 -5.23 -8.39
CA TRP A 95 -6.84 -6.69 -8.38
C TRP A 95 -6.84 -7.29 -9.79
N LEU A 96 -7.48 -6.60 -10.73
CA LEU A 96 -7.42 -6.96 -12.15
C LEU A 96 -5.98 -6.93 -12.68
N SER A 97 -5.21 -5.88 -12.40
CA SER A 97 -3.81 -5.75 -12.83
C SER A 97 -2.91 -6.83 -12.23
N ARG A 98 -3.29 -7.37 -11.07
CA ARG A 98 -2.68 -8.52 -10.40
C ARG A 98 -3.18 -9.88 -10.93
N GLY A 99 -3.97 -9.89 -12.00
CA GLY A 99 -4.44 -11.11 -12.68
C GLY A 99 -5.61 -11.83 -12.01
N LYS A 100 -6.24 -11.27 -10.98
CA LYS A 100 -7.33 -11.93 -10.24
C LYS A 100 -8.62 -12.01 -11.04
N SER A 101 -9.27 -13.18 -11.10
CA SER A 101 -10.53 -13.36 -11.84
C SER A 101 -11.68 -12.55 -11.22
N SER A 102 -12.78 -12.32 -11.95
CA SER A 102 -13.94 -11.60 -11.35
C SER A 102 -14.53 -12.32 -10.14
N ARG A 103 -14.37 -13.65 -10.05
CA ARG A 103 -14.75 -14.43 -8.87
C ARG A 103 -13.86 -14.08 -7.69
N ASP A 104 -12.53 -14.18 -7.86
CA ASP A 104 -11.57 -13.90 -6.80
C ASP A 104 -11.66 -12.42 -6.34
N ILE A 105 -11.82 -11.48 -7.28
CA ILE A 105 -12.02 -10.06 -6.95
C ILE A 105 -13.30 -9.89 -6.12
N GLY A 106 -14.36 -10.60 -6.47
CA GLY A 106 -15.62 -10.59 -5.71
C GLY A 106 -15.40 -11.06 -4.28
N GLU A 107 -14.72 -12.19 -4.11
CA GLU A 107 -14.38 -12.74 -2.79
C GLU A 107 -13.52 -11.76 -1.97
N ILE A 108 -12.50 -11.15 -2.57
CA ILE A 108 -11.61 -10.20 -1.90
C ILE A 108 -12.35 -8.92 -1.46
N LEU A 109 -13.26 -8.41 -2.29
CA LEU A 109 -13.94 -7.13 -2.06
C LEU A 109 -15.32 -7.27 -1.39
N GLY A 110 -15.77 -8.50 -1.10
CA GLY A 110 -17.12 -8.76 -0.59
C GLY A 110 -18.22 -8.43 -1.59
N LEU A 111 -17.96 -8.66 -2.89
CA LEU A 111 -18.88 -8.39 -4.00
C LEU A 111 -19.25 -9.69 -4.73
N SER A 112 -20.42 -9.70 -5.38
CA SER A 112 -20.73 -10.79 -6.31
C SER A 112 -19.85 -10.69 -7.58
N PRO A 113 -19.50 -11.81 -8.23
CA PRO A 113 -18.77 -11.78 -9.50
C PRO A 113 -19.49 -10.95 -10.58
N ARG A 114 -20.83 -10.93 -10.56
CA ARG A 114 -21.66 -10.10 -11.44
C ARG A 114 -21.48 -8.61 -11.17
N THR A 115 -21.37 -8.21 -9.90
CA THR A 115 -21.09 -6.83 -9.51
C THR A 115 -19.71 -6.39 -9.99
N VAL A 116 -18.71 -7.27 -9.89
CA VAL A 116 -17.37 -7.00 -10.42
C VAL A 116 -17.41 -6.80 -11.94
N THR A 117 -18.13 -7.65 -12.68
CA THR A 117 -18.30 -7.46 -14.13
C THR A 117 -18.95 -6.11 -14.46
N LYS A 118 -19.96 -5.69 -13.71
CA LYS A 118 -20.58 -4.37 -13.89
C LYS A 118 -19.62 -3.21 -13.64
N HIS A 119 -18.74 -3.33 -12.63
CA HIS A 119 -17.67 -2.34 -12.44
C HIS A 119 -16.70 -2.32 -13.62
N LEU A 120 -16.32 -3.49 -14.15
CA LEU A 120 -15.44 -3.60 -15.31
C LEU A 120 -16.03 -2.96 -16.56
N GLU A 121 -17.34 -3.11 -16.81
CA GLU A 121 -18.02 -2.41 -17.91
C GLU A 121 -17.90 -0.88 -17.80
N GLY A 122 -18.12 -0.33 -16.60
CA GLY A 122 -17.95 1.10 -16.35
C GLY A 122 -16.49 1.56 -16.50
N ILE A 123 -15.54 0.73 -16.06
CA ILE A 123 -14.10 0.96 -16.23
C ILE A 123 -13.75 0.99 -17.72
N TYR A 124 -14.20 0.01 -18.51
CA TYR A 124 -13.91 -0.07 -19.94
C TYR A 124 -14.36 1.18 -20.68
N ALA A 125 -15.59 1.65 -20.38
CA ALA A 125 -16.11 2.90 -20.93
C ALA A 125 -15.25 4.11 -20.54
N LYS A 126 -14.80 4.22 -19.28
CA LYS A 126 -13.95 5.32 -18.81
C LYS A 126 -12.54 5.29 -19.39
N LEU A 127 -11.98 4.11 -19.60
CA LEU A 127 -10.64 3.93 -20.14
C LEU A 127 -10.60 3.93 -21.68
N GLY A 128 -11.76 3.89 -22.35
CA GLY A 128 -11.83 3.78 -23.81
C GLY A 128 -11.28 2.47 -24.35
N VAL A 129 -11.44 1.37 -23.61
CA VAL A 129 -10.96 0.04 -24.00
C VAL A 129 -12.11 -0.95 -24.09
N GLU A 130 -11.92 -2.02 -24.87
CA GLU A 130 -12.99 -2.99 -25.14
C GLU A 130 -12.83 -4.29 -24.34
N ASN A 131 -11.68 -4.50 -23.70
CA ASN A 131 -11.39 -5.78 -23.06
C ASN A 131 -10.60 -5.67 -21.77
N ARG A 132 -10.73 -6.75 -21.00
CA ARG A 132 -10.10 -6.98 -19.69
C ARG A 132 -8.59 -6.86 -19.73
N THR A 133 -7.95 -7.40 -20.76
CA THR A 133 -6.49 -7.41 -20.89
C THR A 133 -5.96 -6.00 -21.07
N ALA A 134 -6.59 -5.20 -21.92
CA ALA A 134 -6.23 -3.79 -22.12
C ALA A 134 -6.38 -2.98 -20.82
N ALA A 135 -7.52 -3.12 -20.12
CA ALA A 135 -7.73 -2.47 -18.82
C ALA A 135 -6.67 -2.88 -17.78
N SER A 136 -6.32 -4.17 -17.74
CA SER A 136 -5.28 -4.72 -16.85
C SER A 136 -3.91 -4.10 -17.13
N VAL A 137 -3.51 -4.01 -18.41
CA VAL A 137 -2.22 -3.43 -18.82
C VAL A 137 -2.17 -1.93 -18.50
N ILE A 138 -3.23 -1.18 -18.76
CA ILE A 138 -3.31 0.25 -18.41
C ILE A 138 -3.12 0.44 -16.91
N ALA A 139 -3.87 -0.31 -16.09
CA ALA A 139 -3.74 -0.24 -14.64
C ALA A 139 -2.33 -0.62 -14.18
N ALA A 140 -1.73 -1.68 -14.74
CA ALA A 140 -0.37 -2.10 -14.40
C ALA A 140 0.67 -1.01 -14.68
N ARG A 141 0.59 -0.33 -15.83
CA ARG A 141 1.50 0.78 -16.19
C ARG A 141 1.47 1.90 -15.15
N HIS A 142 0.28 2.36 -14.76
CA HIS A 142 0.13 3.41 -13.75
C HIS A 142 0.53 2.98 -12.33
N LEU A 143 0.60 1.68 -12.07
CA LEU A 143 1.13 1.14 -10.81
C LEU A 143 2.66 0.96 -10.86
N GLN A 144 3.26 0.78 -12.05
CA GLN A 144 4.69 0.56 -12.26
C GLN A 144 5.52 1.84 -12.33
N ASP A 145 4.93 3.02 -12.52
CA ASP A 145 5.59 4.34 -12.43
C ASP A 145 6.08 4.69 -10.99
N LEU A 146 6.35 3.68 -10.16
CA LEU A 146 6.94 3.74 -8.82
C LEU A 146 8.48 3.63 -8.82
N GLY A 147 9.09 3.58 -10.01
CA GLY A 147 10.54 3.44 -10.23
C GLY A 147 11.31 4.75 -10.08
#